data_AF-H2AU94-F1
#
_entry.id   AF-H2AU94-F1
#
_cell.length_a   1.000
_cell.length_b   1.000
_cell.length_c   1.000
_cell.angle_alpha   90.00
_cell.angle_beta   90.00
_cell.angle_gamma   90.00
#
_symmetry.space_group_name_H-M   'P 1'
#
loop_
_entity.id
_entity.type
_entity.pdbx_description
1 polymer ?
#
loop_
_entity_poly.entity_id
_entity_poly.type
_entity_poly.pdbx_seq_one_letter_code
_entity_poly.pdbx_strand_id
1 'polypeptide(L)'
;MFRVFKPRAYGRFVSSSVIKCGVPKPNWIVSASTIAIMGYGTWWYYYPHHKFPKTVANSLRYALWEEEKTKDFKKSLSFFVVALNECNKLNMDTLSDEYTGIEIKIAEMYEKLNLDQQAQDIYLSILEKLQGGIKSCTNITEKGRLLNKDLSILVKLCQKPNFISVNTKAAYLQYHINLAQDEIFESCSDLRTLMENTELPNIVASDKGSNLNKTIPNLSKYKAAIHPFKESFFVARDLLTEAYLNSNNTDRAIQSKMITIGWMILAGMPVGQVLLSQTNLASLLYMKSEDIEAELYKRRKDNVVIESAKEFGYET
;
A
#
# COMPACT_ATOMS: atom_id res chain seq x y z
N MET A 1 16.81 -41.82 -53.18
CA MET A 1 17.90 -42.68 -52.68
C MET A 1 17.57 -43.06 -51.24
N PHE A 2 16.72 -44.07 -51.02
CA PHE A 2 17.04 -45.50 -50.79
C PHE A 2 17.71 -45.81 -49.45
N ARG A 3 16.92 -46.39 -48.52
CA ARG A 3 17.11 -47.67 -47.80
C ARG A 3 16.14 -47.67 -46.60
N VAL A 4 14.95 -48.29 -46.68
CA VAL A 4 14.66 -49.74 -46.64
C VAL A 4 15.44 -50.46 -45.54
N PHE A 5 14.77 -50.69 -44.41
CA PHE A 5 15.12 -51.74 -43.46
C PHE A 5 13.85 -52.42 -42.93
N LYS A 6 13.73 -53.70 -43.25
CA LYS A 6 12.94 -54.75 -42.59
C LYS A 6 13.70 -56.06 -42.84
N PRO A 7 13.45 -57.17 -42.12
CA PRO A 7 13.11 -57.32 -40.70
C PRO A 7 13.99 -58.42 -40.03
N ARG A 8 13.88 -58.64 -38.73
CA ARG A 8 14.19 -59.95 -38.12
C ARG A 8 13.06 -60.36 -37.19
N ALA A 9 12.32 -61.37 -37.64
CA ALA A 9 11.30 -62.05 -36.87
C ALA A 9 11.98 -63.05 -35.92
N TYR A 10 11.63 -63.00 -34.64
CA TYR A 10 11.64 -64.18 -33.78
C TYR A 10 10.25 -64.32 -33.20
N GLY A 11 9.55 -65.35 -33.66
CA GLY A 11 8.29 -65.77 -33.10
C GLY A 11 8.49 -66.41 -31.74
N ARG A 12 7.58 -66.10 -30.81
CA ARG A 12 7.02 -67.09 -29.90
C ARG A 12 5.54 -66.78 -29.75
N PHE A 13 4.74 -67.69 -30.30
CA PHE A 13 3.35 -67.89 -29.94
C PHE A 13 3.28 -68.10 -28.42
N VAL A 14 2.62 -67.17 -27.72
CA VAL A 14 2.06 -67.45 -26.40
C VAL A 14 0.55 -67.31 -26.52
N SER A 15 -0.10 -68.42 -26.19
CA SER A 15 -1.52 -68.68 -26.26
C SER A 15 -2.34 -67.56 -25.61
N SER A 16 -3.36 -67.15 -26.35
CA SER A 16 -4.43 -66.25 -25.94
C SER A 16 -5.21 -66.79 -24.74
N SER A 17 -5.18 -66.11 -23.61
CA SER A 17 -6.30 -66.01 -22.69
C SER A 17 -6.80 -64.57 -22.71
N VAL A 18 -7.71 -64.31 -23.65
CA VAL A 18 -8.45 -63.04 -23.73
C VAL A 18 -9.34 -62.96 -22.49
N ILE A 19 -8.86 -62.25 -21.47
CA ILE A 19 -9.73 -61.70 -20.44
C ILE A 19 -10.63 -60.72 -21.18
N LYS A 20 -11.89 -61.10 -21.39
CA LYS A 20 -12.94 -60.18 -21.85
C LYS A 20 -13.16 -59.15 -20.74
N CYS A 21 -12.35 -58.11 -20.70
CA CYS A 21 -12.70 -56.87 -20.02
C CYS A 21 -13.90 -56.30 -20.76
N GLY A 22 -15.11 -56.58 -20.26
CA GLY A 22 -16.31 -55.93 -20.73
C GLY A 22 -16.11 -54.43 -20.61
N VAL A 23 -15.96 -53.75 -21.74
CA VAL A 23 -15.96 -52.29 -21.78
C VAL A 23 -17.33 -51.86 -21.25
N PRO A 24 -17.42 -51.17 -20.11
CA PRO A 24 -18.71 -50.71 -19.61
C PRO A 24 -19.32 -49.82 -20.69
N LYS A 25 -20.57 -50.11 -21.07
CA LYS A 25 -21.30 -49.28 -22.04
C LYS A 25 -21.23 -47.82 -21.55
N PRO A 26 -20.90 -46.86 -22.43
CA PRO A 26 -20.78 -45.47 -22.01
C PRO A 26 -22.13 -45.00 -21.47
N ASN A 27 -22.19 -44.77 -20.16
CA ASN A 27 -23.36 -44.18 -19.52
C ASN A 27 -23.41 -42.72 -19.96
N TRP A 28 -24.18 -42.47 -21.03
CA TRP A 28 -24.40 -41.15 -21.63
C TRP A 28 -24.79 -40.07 -20.60
N ILE A 29 -25.41 -40.48 -19.49
CA ILE A 29 -25.76 -39.65 -18.33
C ILE A 29 -24.51 -39.06 -17.67
N VAL A 30 -23.45 -39.85 -17.48
CA VAL A 30 -22.21 -39.39 -16.83
C VAL A 30 -21.49 -38.38 -17.72
N SER A 31 -21.44 -38.62 -19.03
CA SER A 31 -20.87 -37.69 -20.02
C SER A 31 -21.66 -36.39 -20.14
N ALA A 32 -23.00 -36.45 -20.12
CA ALA A 32 -23.84 -35.25 -20.17
C ALA A 32 -23.65 -34.38 -18.91
N SER A 33 -23.57 -35.00 -17.72
CA SER A 33 -23.30 -34.29 -16.47
C SER A 33 -21.92 -33.64 -16.43
N THR A 34 -20.89 -34.30 -16.97
CA THR A 34 -19.53 -33.70 -17.03
C THR A 34 -19.51 -32.49 -17.97
N ILE A 35 -20.18 -32.56 -19.13
CA ILE A 35 -20.29 -31.44 -20.06
C ILE A 35 -21.09 -30.29 -19.44
N ALA A 36 -22.17 -30.58 -18.70
CA ALA A 36 -22.96 -29.56 -18.02
C ALA A 36 -22.17 -28.85 -16.91
N ILE A 37 -21.40 -29.59 -16.10
CA ILE A 37 -20.54 -29.01 -15.05
C ILE A 37 -19.41 -28.18 -15.67
N MET A 38 -18.75 -28.69 -16.72
CA MET A 38 -17.74 -27.91 -17.44
C MET A 38 -18.33 -26.66 -18.06
N GLY A 39 -19.49 -26.78 -18.72
CA GLY A 39 -20.22 -25.67 -19.34
C GLY A 39 -20.62 -24.61 -18.33
N TYR A 40 -21.19 -25.01 -17.19
CA TYR A 40 -21.54 -24.11 -16.09
C TYR A 40 -20.30 -23.47 -15.47
N GLY A 41 -19.22 -24.24 -15.27
CA GLY A 41 -17.94 -23.72 -14.76
C GLY A 41 -17.33 -22.68 -15.70
N THR A 42 -17.32 -22.95 -17.01
CA THR A 42 -16.91 -21.95 -18.00
C THR A 42 -17.83 -20.74 -18.03
N TRP A 43 -19.15 -20.92 -17.94
CA TRP A 43 -20.10 -19.81 -17.92
C TRP A 43 -19.91 -18.93 -16.69
N TRP A 44 -19.81 -19.52 -15.50
CA TRP A 44 -19.59 -18.79 -14.25
C TRP A 44 -18.23 -18.06 -14.22
N TYR A 45 -17.18 -18.70 -14.75
CA TYR A 45 -15.85 -18.10 -14.83
C TYR A 45 -15.78 -16.95 -15.84
N TYR A 46 -16.45 -17.06 -16.98
CA TYR A 46 -16.44 -16.04 -18.03
C TYR A 46 -17.51 -14.95 -17.87
N TYR A 47 -18.61 -15.20 -17.15
CA TYR A 47 -19.69 -14.23 -16.98
C TYR A 47 -19.43 -13.34 -15.76
N PRO A 48 -19.15 -12.05 -15.94
CA PRO A 48 -18.81 -11.16 -14.84
C PRO A 48 -20.04 -10.87 -13.99
N HIS A 49 -20.00 -11.30 -12.74
CA HIS A 49 -20.98 -10.92 -11.74
C HIS A 49 -20.64 -9.51 -11.23
N HIS A 50 -21.50 -8.54 -11.52
CA HIS A 50 -21.28 -7.16 -11.08
C HIS A 50 -21.63 -7.03 -9.58
N LYS A 51 -20.75 -6.37 -8.82
CA LYS A 51 -20.96 -6.13 -7.38
C LYS A 51 -22.01 -5.05 -7.08
N PHE A 52 -22.35 -4.25 -8.08
CA PHE A 52 -23.30 -3.15 -7.96
C PHE A 52 -24.74 -3.60 -8.25
N PRO A 53 -25.76 -2.96 -7.65
CA PRO A 53 -27.14 -3.13 -8.08
C PRO A 53 -27.31 -2.62 -9.52
N LYS A 54 -28.27 -3.19 -10.26
CA LYS A 54 -28.43 -2.95 -11.70
C LYS A 54 -28.59 -1.48 -12.07
N THR A 55 -29.26 -0.69 -11.23
CA THR A 55 -29.46 0.75 -11.44
C THR A 55 -28.12 1.49 -11.45
N VAL A 56 -27.34 1.34 -10.37
CA VAL A 56 -26.01 1.92 -10.20
C VAL A 56 -25.06 1.44 -11.30
N ALA A 57 -25.07 0.14 -11.61
CA ALA A 57 -24.21 -0.45 -12.63
C ALA A 57 -24.45 0.16 -14.02
N ASN A 58 -25.70 0.46 -14.37
CA ASN A 58 -26.03 1.12 -15.64
C ASN A 58 -25.46 2.54 -15.68
N SER A 59 -25.66 3.33 -14.61
CA SER A 59 -25.13 4.69 -14.48
C SER A 59 -23.60 4.71 -14.59
N LEU A 60 -22.91 3.78 -13.91
CA LEU A 60 -21.45 3.64 -13.97
C LEU A 60 -20.94 3.26 -15.37
N ARG A 61 -21.66 2.38 -16.08
CA ARG A 61 -21.29 2.00 -17.45
C ARG A 61 -21.35 3.19 -18.41
N TYR A 62 -22.35 4.07 -18.27
CA TYR A 62 -22.41 5.30 -19.05
C TYR A 62 -21.29 6.27 -18.67
N ALA A 63 -21.00 6.42 -17.37
CA ALA A 63 -19.88 7.24 -16.91
C ALA A 63 -18.54 6.80 -17.52
N LEU A 64 -18.25 5.50 -17.47
CA LEU A 64 -17.02 4.90 -18.05
C LEU A 64 -16.97 5.03 -19.57
N TRP A 65 -18.10 4.87 -20.26
CA TRP A 65 -18.17 5.05 -21.70
C TRP A 65 -17.82 6.47 -22.14
N GLU A 66 -18.35 7.47 -21.43
CA GLU A 66 -18.01 8.87 -21.68
C GLU A 66 -16.55 9.19 -21.33
N GLU A 67 -16.00 8.56 -20.29
CA GLU A 67 -14.59 8.74 -19.92
C GLU A 67 -13.64 8.20 -21.01
N GLU A 68 -13.88 6.97 -21.47
CA GLU A 68 -12.94 6.26 -22.36
C GLU A 68 -13.11 6.66 -23.83
N LYS A 69 -14.36 6.75 -24.30
CA LYS A 69 -14.64 6.93 -25.74
C LYS A 69 -14.73 8.39 -26.13
N THR A 70 -15.56 9.18 -25.45
CA THR A 70 -15.80 10.58 -25.80
C THR A 70 -14.79 11.52 -25.14
N LYS A 71 -14.16 11.08 -24.04
CA LYS A 71 -13.27 11.86 -23.18
C LYS A 71 -13.95 13.12 -22.62
N ASP A 72 -15.28 13.07 -22.47
CA ASP A 72 -16.07 14.14 -21.90
C ASP A 72 -16.16 13.95 -20.38
N PHE A 73 -15.13 14.44 -19.67
CA PHE A 73 -15.02 14.27 -18.21
C PHE A 73 -16.17 14.95 -17.45
N LYS A 74 -16.74 16.02 -17.99
CA LYS A 74 -17.86 16.74 -17.35
C LYS A 74 -19.13 15.91 -17.37
N LYS A 75 -19.45 15.27 -18.51
CA LYS A 75 -20.59 14.35 -18.59
C LYS A 75 -20.33 13.09 -17.77
N SER A 76 -19.13 12.53 -17.86
CA SER A 76 -18.74 11.37 -17.05
C SER A 76 -18.94 11.62 -15.56
N LEU A 77 -18.47 12.78 -15.05
CA LEU A 77 -18.69 13.22 -13.67
C LEU A 77 -20.19 13.26 -13.30
N SER A 78 -21.04 13.79 -14.18
CA SER A 78 -22.48 13.85 -13.91
C SER A 78 -23.10 12.46 -13.72
N PHE A 79 -22.67 11.47 -14.51
CA PHE A 79 -23.14 10.09 -14.37
C PHE A 79 -22.60 9.43 -13.10
N PHE A 80 -21.36 9.71 -12.69
CA PHE A 80 -20.84 9.22 -11.41
C PHE A 80 -21.61 9.80 -10.21
N VAL A 81 -21.96 11.09 -10.25
CA VAL A 81 -22.79 11.72 -9.19
C VAL A 81 -24.19 11.10 -9.15
N VAL A 82 -24.79 10.81 -10.30
CA VAL A 82 -26.07 10.07 -10.36
C VAL A 82 -25.94 8.69 -9.74
N ALA A 83 -24.88 7.95 -10.08
CA ALA A 83 -24.61 6.63 -9.50
C ALA A 83 -24.45 6.68 -7.97
N LEU A 84 -23.72 7.67 -7.44
CA LEU A 84 -23.55 7.86 -6.00
C LEU A 84 -24.88 8.18 -5.30
N ASN A 85 -25.72 9.01 -5.93
CA ASN A 85 -27.06 9.31 -5.42
C ASN A 85 -27.97 8.08 -5.41
N GLU A 86 -27.85 7.19 -6.40
CA GLU A 86 -28.56 5.91 -6.41
C GLU A 86 -28.05 4.99 -5.29
N CYS A 87 -26.75 4.93 -5.03
CA CYS A 87 -26.18 4.20 -3.89
C CYS A 87 -26.76 4.70 -2.56
N ASN A 88 -26.86 6.03 -2.38
CA ASN A 88 -27.45 6.65 -1.20
C ASN A 88 -28.92 6.28 -1.03
N LYS A 89 -29.72 6.31 -2.12
CA LYS A 89 -31.13 5.89 -2.09
C LYS A 89 -31.32 4.42 -1.68
N LEU A 90 -30.37 3.57 -2.05
CA LEU A 90 -30.36 2.16 -1.70
C LEU A 90 -29.73 1.88 -0.33
N ASN A 91 -29.31 2.91 0.41
CA ASN A 91 -28.61 2.81 1.69
C ASN A 91 -27.42 1.84 1.64
N MET A 92 -26.63 1.90 0.57
CA MET A 92 -25.38 1.16 0.49
C MET A 92 -24.41 1.60 1.60
N ASP A 93 -23.62 0.66 2.13
CA ASP A 93 -22.63 0.98 3.14
C ASP A 93 -21.58 1.95 2.60
N THR A 94 -21.43 3.09 3.27
CA THR A 94 -20.48 4.15 2.90
C THR A 94 -19.02 3.74 3.04
N LEU A 95 -18.72 2.71 3.85
CA LEU A 95 -17.37 2.17 4.04
C LEU A 95 -17.02 1.05 3.04
N SER A 96 -18.01 0.60 2.25
CA SER A 96 -17.81 -0.45 1.24
C SER A 96 -16.82 -0.03 0.15
N ASP A 97 -16.15 -1.01 -0.45
CA ASP A 97 -15.23 -0.78 -1.58
C ASP A 97 -15.97 -0.21 -2.78
N GLU A 98 -17.20 -0.65 -2.99
CA GLU A 98 -18.09 -0.22 -4.06
C GLU A 98 -18.42 1.27 -3.93
N TYR A 99 -18.84 1.71 -2.74
CA TYR A 99 -19.22 3.10 -2.51
C TYR A 99 -18.02 4.05 -2.58
N THR A 100 -16.99 3.77 -1.79
CA THR A 100 -15.76 4.57 -1.75
C THR A 100 -15.04 4.60 -3.11
N GLY A 101 -15.11 3.52 -3.89
CA GLY A 101 -14.55 3.47 -5.24
C GLY A 101 -15.22 4.47 -6.20
N ILE A 102 -16.54 4.68 -6.07
CA ILE A 102 -17.25 5.71 -6.84
C ILE A 102 -16.79 7.10 -6.40
N GLU A 103 -16.64 7.35 -5.10
CA GLU A 103 -16.19 8.65 -4.60
C GLU A 103 -14.77 8.99 -5.05
N ILE A 104 -13.85 8.01 -5.00
CA ILE A 104 -12.49 8.16 -5.53
C ILE A 104 -12.53 8.50 -7.02
N LYS A 105 -13.42 7.86 -7.79
CA LYS A 105 -13.61 8.15 -9.22
C LYS A 105 -14.16 9.55 -9.47
N ILE A 106 -15.10 10.02 -8.65
CA ILE A 106 -15.60 11.39 -8.71
C ILE A 106 -14.45 12.38 -8.46
N ALA A 107 -13.64 12.15 -7.43
CA ALA A 107 -12.46 12.98 -7.16
C ALA A 107 -11.46 12.96 -8.33
N GLU A 108 -11.22 11.80 -8.95
CA GLU A 108 -10.40 11.69 -10.17
C GLU A 108 -10.97 12.49 -11.35
N MET A 109 -12.29 12.54 -11.51
CA MET A 109 -12.89 13.36 -12.56
C MET A 109 -12.73 14.86 -12.28
N TYR A 110 -12.82 15.28 -11.02
CA TYR A 110 -12.49 16.65 -10.64
C TYR A 110 -11.02 17.00 -10.91
N GLU A 111 -10.08 16.09 -10.63
CA GLU A 111 -8.67 16.26 -11.01
C GLU A 111 -8.52 16.47 -12.53
N LYS A 112 -9.18 15.64 -13.35
CA LYS A 112 -9.10 15.76 -14.82
C LYS A 112 -9.71 17.06 -15.35
N LEU A 113 -10.59 17.71 -14.59
CA LEU A 113 -11.18 19.00 -14.91
C LEU A 113 -10.38 20.18 -14.34
N ASN A 114 -9.23 19.94 -13.71
CA ASN A 114 -8.43 20.93 -12.97
C ASN A 114 -9.20 21.62 -11.83
N LEU A 115 -10.14 20.89 -11.23
CA LEU A 115 -10.93 21.32 -10.08
C LEU A 115 -10.32 20.72 -8.81
N ASP A 116 -9.08 21.10 -8.52
CA ASP A 116 -8.24 20.52 -7.46
C ASP A 116 -8.86 20.63 -6.07
N GLN A 117 -9.50 21.77 -5.76
CA GLN A 117 -10.11 22.01 -4.45
C GLN A 117 -11.29 21.06 -4.20
N GLN A 118 -12.15 20.85 -5.19
CA GLN A 118 -13.27 19.92 -5.09
C GLN A 118 -12.78 18.47 -4.97
N ALA A 119 -11.71 18.11 -5.68
CA ALA A 119 -11.10 16.79 -5.57
C ALA A 119 -10.54 16.56 -4.15
N GLN A 120 -9.84 17.55 -3.60
CA GLN A 120 -9.31 17.52 -2.24
C GLN A 120 -10.42 17.36 -1.20
N ASP A 121 -11.48 18.14 -1.28
CA ASP A 121 -12.60 18.09 -0.32
C ASP A 121 -13.22 16.69 -0.28
N ILE A 122 -13.36 16.03 -1.43
CA ILE A 122 -13.87 14.66 -1.50
C ILE A 122 -12.90 13.68 -0.87
N TYR A 123 -11.60 13.77 -1.17
CA TYR A 123 -10.62 12.88 -0.55
C TYR A 123 -10.57 13.03 0.98
N LEU A 124 -10.63 14.26 1.50
CA LEU A 124 -10.68 14.53 2.94
C LEU A 124 -11.96 13.95 3.55
N SER A 125 -13.11 14.13 2.90
CA SER A 125 -14.38 13.53 3.35
C SER A 125 -14.31 12.00 3.43
N ILE A 126 -13.64 11.35 2.47
CA ILE A 126 -13.43 9.89 2.51
C ILE A 126 -12.54 9.51 3.69
N LEU A 127 -11.43 10.21 3.90
CA LEU A 127 -10.51 9.95 5.02
C LEU A 127 -11.22 10.09 6.37
N GLU A 128 -12.02 11.13 6.58
CA GLU A 128 -12.79 11.32 7.82
C GLU A 128 -13.75 10.15 8.10
N LYS A 129 -14.45 9.67 7.06
CA LYS A 129 -15.35 8.50 7.17
C LYS A 129 -14.57 7.23 7.50
N LEU A 130 -13.43 7.01 6.84
CA LEU A 130 -12.58 5.85 7.10
C LEU A 130 -12.01 5.87 8.51
N GLN A 131 -11.56 7.02 9.01
CA GLN A 131 -11.11 7.16 10.39
C GLN A 131 -12.19 6.78 11.40
N GLY A 132 -13.43 7.24 11.18
CA GLY A 132 -14.58 6.84 12.00
C GLY A 132 -14.82 5.32 11.94
N GLY A 133 -14.80 4.76 10.73
CA GLY A 133 -14.95 3.31 10.50
C GLY A 133 -13.85 2.47 11.17
N ILE A 134 -12.59 2.90 11.11
CA ILE A 134 -11.45 2.21 11.73
C ILE A 134 -11.60 2.17 13.25
N LYS A 135 -12.02 3.27 13.88
CA LYS A 135 -12.21 3.34 15.34
C LYS A 135 -13.38 2.47 15.82
N SER A 136 -14.43 2.35 15.01
CA SER A 136 -15.61 1.53 15.36
C SER A 136 -15.45 0.05 14.98
N CYS A 137 -14.48 -0.31 14.14
CA CYS A 137 -14.31 -1.67 13.66
C CYS A 137 -13.67 -2.57 14.72
N THR A 138 -14.30 -3.70 15.01
CA THR A 138 -13.78 -4.73 15.93
C THR A 138 -13.09 -5.90 15.22
N ASN A 139 -13.35 -6.08 13.91
CA ASN A 139 -12.80 -7.18 13.13
C ASN A 139 -11.42 -6.79 12.55
N ILE A 140 -10.38 -7.51 12.98
CA ILE A 140 -8.98 -7.28 12.60
C ILE A 140 -8.79 -7.28 11.06
N THR A 141 -9.42 -8.21 10.36
CA THR A 141 -9.26 -8.33 8.89
C THR A 141 -9.85 -7.12 8.16
N GLU A 142 -11.05 -6.70 8.56
CA GLU A 142 -11.72 -5.53 7.99
C GLU A 142 -10.99 -4.24 8.36
N LYS A 143 -10.52 -4.12 9.60
CA LYS A 143 -9.74 -2.97 10.08
C LYS A 143 -8.44 -2.83 9.28
N GLY A 144 -7.73 -3.92 9.01
CA GLY A 144 -6.54 -3.92 8.14
C GLY A 144 -6.85 -3.49 6.70
N ARG A 145 -7.99 -3.92 6.14
CA ARG A 145 -8.46 -3.48 4.80
C ARG A 145 -8.77 -1.99 4.78
N LEU A 146 -9.48 -1.47 5.79
CA LEU A 146 -9.81 -0.05 5.91
C LEU A 146 -8.56 0.82 6.09
N LEU A 147 -7.60 0.39 6.92
CA LEU A 147 -6.31 1.07 7.09
C LEU A 147 -5.51 1.12 5.80
N ASN A 148 -5.48 0.03 5.02
CA ASN A 148 -4.79 0.05 3.74
C ASN A 148 -5.40 1.09 2.79
N LYS A 149 -6.74 1.16 2.75
CA LYS A 149 -7.44 2.14 1.92
C LYS A 149 -7.20 3.58 2.39
N ASP A 150 -7.30 3.82 3.69
CA ASP A 150 -7.03 5.11 4.32
C ASP A 150 -5.62 5.62 3.96
N LEU A 151 -4.59 4.79 4.17
CA LEU A 151 -3.22 5.12 3.80
C LEU A 151 -3.05 5.31 2.29
N SER A 152 -3.69 4.49 1.46
CA SER A 152 -3.60 4.62 -0.01
C SER A 152 -4.16 5.95 -0.52
N ILE A 153 -5.32 6.36 0.01
CA ILE A 153 -5.94 7.64 -0.35
C ILE A 153 -5.09 8.80 0.17
N LEU A 154 -4.60 8.70 1.40
CA LEU A 154 -3.71 9.70 1.98
C LEU A 154 -2.42 9.88 1.17
N VAL A 155 -1.81 8.79 0.72
CA VAL A 155 -0.63 8.79 -0.15
C VAL A 155 -0.95 9.54 -1.45
N LYS A 156 -2.05 9.18 -2.12
CA LYS A 156 -2.47 9.83 -3.36
C LYS A 156 -2.68 11.34 -3.17
N LEU A 157 -3.35 11.71 -2.10
CA LEU A 157 -3.62 13.10 -1.75
C LEU A 157 -2.31 13.87 -1.47
N CYS A 158 -1.39 13.27 -0.72
CA CYS A 158 -0.10 13.86 -0.36
C CYS A 158 0.88 14.00 -1.53
N GLN A 159 0.78 13.15 -2.55
CA GLN A 159 1.62 13.23 -3.76
C GLN A 159 1.26 14.42 -4.65
N LYS A 160 0.07 15.01 -4.50
CA LYS A 160 -0.36 16.17 -5.27
C LYS A 160 0.13 17.46 -4.58
N PRO A 161 0.93 18.30 -5.26
CA PRO A 161 1.56 19.47 -4.63
C PRO A 161 0.56 20.57 -4.23
N ASN A 162 -0.56 20.68 -4.95
CA ASN A 162 -1.53 21.78 -4.77
C ASN A 162 -2.60 21.49 -3.71
N PHE A 163 -2.70 20.25 -3.21
CA PHE A 163 -3.81 19.87 -2.34
C PHE A 163 -3.57 20.31 -0.91
N ILE A 164 -2.42 19.97 -0.33
CA ILE A 164 -2.14 20.27 1.08
C ILE A 164 -0.89 21.14 1.21
N SER A 165 -0.97 22.14 2.09
CA SER A 165 0.19 22.96 2.43
C SER A 165 1.28 22.12 3.11
N VAL A 166 2.53 22.47 2.88
CA VAL A 166 3.68 21.67 3.32
C VAL A 166 3.62 21.34 4.83
N ASN A 167 3.22 22.32 5.65
CA ASN A 167 3.16 22.16 7.11
C ASN A 167 2.04 21.23 7.58
N THR A 168 0.88 21.26 6.92
CA THR A 168 -0.25 20.40 7.30
C THR A 168 -0.06 18.97 6.76
N LYS A 169 0.65 18.79 5.65
CA LYS A 169 0.97 17.47 5.06
C LYS A 169 1.65 16.55 6.07
N ALA A 170 2.66 17.05 6.79
CA ALA A 170 3.35 16.28 7.82
C ALA A 170 2.41 15.87 8.98
N ALA A 171 1.50 16.76 9.40
CA ALA A 171 0.56 16.49 10.47
C ALA A 171 -0.47 15.41 10.09
N TYR A 172 -1.04 15.49 8.88
CA TYR A 172 -1.96 14.46 8.37
C TYR A 172 -1.25 13.11 8.24
N LEU A 173 -0.08 13.07 7.59
CA LEU A 173 0.70 11.83 7.46
C LEU A 173 1.01 11.21 8.83
N GLN A 174 1.48 12.01 9.77
CA GLN A 174 1.78 11.53 11.12
C GLN A 174 0.54 10.96 11.82
N TYR A 175 -0.61 11.64 11.73
CA TYR A 175 -1.85 11.19 12.37
C TYR A 175 -2.28 9.80 11.88
N HIS A 176 -2.34 9.62 10.57
CA HIS A 176 -2.77 8.36 9.96
C HIS A 176 -1.74 7.24 10.11
N ILE A 177 -0.44 7.55 10.08
CA ILE A 177 0.61 6.58 10.40
C ILE A 177 0.48 6.12 11.85
N ASN A 178 0.20 7.02 12.80
CA ASN A 178 -0.01 6.65 14.19
C ASN A 178 -1.22 5.73 14.35
N LEU A 179 -2.33 5.99 13.64
CA LEU A 179 -3.49 5.08 13.65
C LEU A 179 -3.13 3.66 13.21
N ALA A 180 -2.30 3.53 12.16
CA ALA A 180 -1.83 2.23 11.70
C ALA A 180 -0.85 1.57 12.69
N GLN A 181 -0.03 2.37 13.39
CA GLN A 181 0.87 1.86 14.44
C GLN A 181 0.10 1.39 15.67
N ASP A 182 -0.94 2.11 16.08
CA ASP A 182 -1.80 1.74 17.20
C ASP A 182 -2.44 0.36 16.97
N GLU A 183 -2.90 0.08 15.75
CA GLU A 183 -3.42 -1.25 15.38
C GLU A 183 -2.38 -2.36 15.51
N ILE A 184 -1.14 -2.08 15.08
CA ILE A 184 -0.03 -3.01 15.25
C ILE A 184 0.23 -3.29 16.73
N PHE A 185 0.18 -2.26 17.57
CA PHE A 185 0.43 -2.36 19.00
C PHE A 185 -0.71 -3.06 19.74
N GLU A 186 -1.96 -2.83 19.35
CA GLU A 186 -3.12 -3.60 19.85
C GLU A 186 -2.97 -5.09 19.52
N SER A 187 -2.46 -5.40 18.33
CA SER A 187 -2.18 -6.77 17.91
C SER A 187 -0.96 -7.38 18.64
N CYS A 188 0.05 -6.59 18.95
CA CYS A 188 1.33 -7.03 19.54
C CYS A 188 1.80 -6.06 20.64
N SER A 189 1.29 -6.23 21.88
CA SER A 189 1.65 -5.39 23.02
C SER A 189 3.15 -5.38 23.35
N ASP A 190 3.83 -6.53 23.14
CA ASP A 190 5.25 -6.70 23.43
C ASP A 190 6.15 -5.83 22.53
N LEU A 191 5.66 -5.41 21.36
CA LEU A 191 6.41 -4.57 20.44
C LEU A 191 6.47 -3.11 20.92
N ARG A 192 5.44 -2.66 21.66
CA ARG A 192 5.32 -1.29 22.12
C ARG A 192 6.46 -0.94 23.08
N THR A 193 6.77 -1.83 24.02
CA THR A 193 7.86 -1.64 24.98
C THR A 193 9.23 -1.65 24.31
N LEU A 194 9.43 -2.49 23.29
CA LEU A 194 10.67 -2.53 22.50
C LEU A 194 10.88 -1.26 21.65
N MET A 195 9.80 -0.69 21.12
CA MET A 195 9.81 0.56 20.37
C MET A 195 10.10 1.76 21.28
N GLU A 196 9.44 1.85 22.43
CA GLU A 196 9.57 2.96 23.39
C GLU A 196 10.97 3.01 24.02
N ASN A 197 11.60 1.86 24.28
CA ASN A 197 12.96 1.80 24.84
C ASN A 197 14.06 2.13 23.82
N THR A 198 13.72 2.48 22.56
CA THR A 198 14.67 2.92 21.52
C THR A 198 15.80 1.92 21.21
N GLU A 199 15.62 0.64 21.53
CA GLU A 199 16.66 -0.38 21.29
C GLU A 199 16.67 -0.89 19.85
N LEU A 200 15.62 -0.65 19.06
CA LEU A 200 15.50 -1.17 17.69
C LEU A 200 16.64 -0.77 16.75
N PRO A 201 17.11 0.50 16.69
CA PRO A 201 18.27 0.85 15.86
C PRO A 201 19.54 0.13 16.29
N ASN A 202 19.73 -0.08 17.60
CA ASN A 202 20.91 -0.74 18.18
C ASN A 202 20.88 -2.26 17.98
N ILE A 203 19.69 -2.89 18.09
CA ILE A 203 19.48 -4.33 17.84
C ILE A 203 19.69 -4.64 16.35
N VAL A 204 19.19 -3.77 15.46
CA VAL A 204 19.38 -3.87 14.01
C VAL A 204 20.84 -3.75 13.59
N ALA A 205 21.60 -2.85 14.22
CA ALA A 205 23.01 -2.66 13.93
C ALA A 205 23.90 -3.83 14.42
N SER A 206 23.43 -4.57 15.43
CA SER A 206 24.21 -5.62 16.09
C SER A 206 24.00 -7.02 15.50
N ASP A 207 22.83 -7.31 14.91
CA ASP A 207 22.48 -8.70 14.56
C ASP A 207 22.67 -9.06 13.09
N LYS A 208 23.42 -10.14 12.84
CA LYS A 208 23.64 -10.75 11.52
C LYS A 208 22.40 -11.52 11.06
N GLY A 209 21.23 -10.89 10.94
CA GLY A 209 20.03 -11.40 10.23
C GLY A 209 19.39 -12.73 10.69
N SER A 210 20.08 -13.57 11.47
CA SER A 210 19.68 -14.95 11.79
C SER A 210 19.20 -15.14 13.23
N ASN A 211 19.37 -14.16 14.14
CA ASN A 211 18.90 -14.27 15.54
C ASN A 211 17.72 -13.33 15.89
N LEU A 212 17.26 -12.45 14.98
CA LEU A 212 16.09 -11.59 15.20
C LEU A 212 14.84 -12.34 15.67
N ASN A 213 14.61 -13.57 15.17
CA ASN A 213 13.49 -14.42 15.61
C ASN A 213 13.61 -14.90 17.08
N LYS A 214 14.82 -14.92 17.65
CA LYS A 214 15.08 -15.30 19.05
C LYS A 214 15.02 -14.09 19.98
N THR A 215 15.40 -12.92 19.49
CA THR A 215 15.45 -11.67 20.27
C THR A 215 14.09 -10.96 20.32
N ILE A 216 13.27 -11.08 19.26
CA ILE A 216 11.95 -10.43 19.19
C ILE A 216 10.86 -11.51 19.31
N PRO A 217 10.18 -11.62 20.47
CA PRO A 217 9.05 -12.51 20.59
C PRO A 217 7.95 -12.11 19.58
N ASN A 218 7.30 -13.12 18.98
CA ASN A 218 6.11 -12.94 18.12
C ASN A 218 6.31 -12.17 16.80
N LEU A 219 7.51 -12.19 16.20
CA LEU A 219 7.77 -11.56 14.89
C LEU A 219 6.80 -12.03 13.77
N SER A 220 6.37 -13.29 13.80
CA SER A 220 5.40 -13.83 12.84
C SER A 220 4.03 -13.15 12.96
N LYS A 221 3.59 -12.86 14.19
CA LYS A 221 2.33 -12.16 14.48
C LYS A 221 2.39 -10.71 13.99
N TYR A 222 3.53 -10.05 14.21
CA TYR A 222 3.76 -8.71 13.68
C TYR A 222 3.71 -8.67 12.15
N LYS A 223 4.44 -9.59 11.48
CA LYS A 223 4.42 -9.70 10.03
C LYS A 223 3.01 -9.90 9.48
N ALA A 224 2.18 -10.70 10.16
CA ALA A 224 0.79 -10.90 9.79
C ALA A 224 -0.05 -9.64 9.99
N ALA A 225 0.15 -8.89 11.10
CA ALA A 225 -0.61 -7.68 11.41
C ALA A 225 -0.33 -6.53 10.42
N ILE A 226 0.93 -6.33 10.02
CA ILE A 226 1.28 -5.26 9.06
C ILE A 226 0.96 -5.64 7.60
N HIS A 227 0.89 -6.93 7.28
CA HIS A 227 0.73 -7.42 5.91
C HIS A 227 -0.37 -6.71 5.09
N PRO A 228 -1.58 -6.46 5.62
CA PRO A 228 -2.68 -5.90 4.82
C PRO A 228 -2.41 -4.49 4.27
N PHE A 229 -1.60 -3.69 4.96
CA PHE A 229 -1.36 -2.28 4.63
C PHE A 229 0.13 -1.93 4.49
N LYS A 230 0.99 -2.94 4.44
CA LYS A 230 2.45 -2.82 4.45
C LYS A 230 3.00 -1.84 3.41
N GLU A 231 2.55 -1.95 2.17
CA GLU A 231 3.06 -1.14 1.06
C GLU A 231 2.71 0.34 1.23
N SER A 232 1.41 0.63 1.40
CA SER A 232 0.89 1.97 1.62
C SER A 232 1.49 2.62 2.88
N PHE A 233 1.75 1.84 3.92
CA PHE A 233 2.41 2.32 5.13
C PHE A 233 3.84 2.80 4.89
N PHE A 234 4.68 2.01 4.21
CA PHE A 234 6.06 2.43 3.94
C PHE A 234 6.12 3.62 2.97
N VAL A 235 5.24 3.65 1.96
CA VAL A 235 5.12 4.82 1.07
C VAL A 235 4.70 6.07 1.85
N ALA A 236 3.72 5.97 2.75
CA ALA A 236 3.31 7.09 3.60
C ALA A 236 4.45 7.58 4.52
N ARG A 237 5.25 6.67 5.08
CA ARG A 237 6.41 7.01 5.90
C ARG A 237 7.53 7.71 5.11
N ASP A 238 7.77 7.30 3.88
CA ASP A 238 8.72 7.98 3.00
C ASP A 238 8.22 9.39 2.62
N LEU A 239 6.92 9.55 2.32
CA LEU A 239 6.31 10.86 2.11
C LEU A 239 6.35 11.75 3.35
N LEU A 240 6.26 11.17 4.56
CA LEU A 240 6.40 11.91 5.82
C LEU A 240 7.83 12.45 5.98
N THR A 241 8.83 11.64 5.61
CA THR A 241 10.24 12.08 5.61
C THR A 241 10.43 13.24 4.64
N GLU A 242 9.88 13.13 3.43
CA GLU A 242 9.89 14.21 2.43
C GLU A 242 9.19 15.47 2.95
N ALA A 243 8.03 15.34 3.61
CA ALA A 243 7.32 16.46 4.19
C ALA A 243 8.16 17.21 5.24
N TYR A 244 8.91 16.49 6.09
CA TYR A 244 9.81 17.14 7.05
C TYR A 244 10.98 17.87 6.39
N LEU A 245 11.54 17.32 5.29
CA LEU A 245 12.57 17.99 4.52
C LEU A 245 12.05 19.27 3.88
N ASN A 246 10.85 19.24 3.30
CA ASN A 246 10.21 20.40 2.70
C ASN A 246 9.88 21.49 3.75
N SER A 247 9.70 21.12 5.02
CA SER A 247 9.54 22.04 6.16
C SER A 247 10.87 22.48 6.79
N ASN A 248 12.03 22.21 6.18
CA ASN A 248 13.38 22.50 6.71
C ASN A 248 13.66 21.89 8.09
N ASN A 249 13.02 20.76 8.42
CA ASN A 249 13.25 20.05 9.68
C ASN A 249 14.03 18.76 9.43
N THR A 250 15.35 18.91 9.21
CA THR A 250 16.25 17.79 8.88
C THR A 250 16.36 16.79 10.03
N ASP A 251 16.34 17.26 11.28
CA ASP A 251 16.41 16.40 12.47
C ASP A 251 15.22 15.44 12.55
N ARG A 252 13.99 15.94 12.33
CA ARG A 252 12.79 15.08 12.29
C ARG A 252 12.77 14.16 11.08
N ALA A 253 13.27 14.61 9.94
CA ALA A 253 13.39 13.75 8.76
C ALA A 253 14.32 12.56 9.03
N ILE A 254 15.47 12.80 9.65
CA ILE A 254 16.45 11.78 10.04
C ILE A 254 15.82 10.78 11.03
N GLN A 255 15.19 11.28 12.10
CA GLN A 255 14.52 10.43 13.09
C GLN A 255 13.41 9.59 12.45
N SER A 256 12.56 10.21 11.63
CA SER A 256 11.48 9.53 10.91
C SER A 256 12.03 8.39 10.03
N LYS A 257 13.12 8.65 9.30
CA LYS A 257 13.75 7.65 8.42
C LYS A 257 14.40 6.51 9.20
N MET A 258 15.05 6.78 10.33
CA MET A 258 15.56 5.73 11.22
C MET A 258 14.44 4.81 11.72
N ILE A 259 13.34 5.39 12.18
CA ILE A 259 12.16 4.62 12.63
C ILE A 259 11.59 3.80 11.47
N THR A 260 11.54 4.35 10.25
CA THR A 260 11.10 3.62 9.05
C THR A 260 11.96 2.39 8.78
N ILE A 261 13.28 2.50 8.86
CA ILE A 261 14.20 1.35 8.70
C ILE A 261 13.92 0.28 9.75
N GLY A 262 13.71 0.67 11.01
CA GLY A 262 13.32 -0.26 12.08
C GLY A 262 12.05 -1.03 11.73
N TRP A 263 11.00 -0.33 11.30
CA TRP A 263 9.76 -0.97 10.83
C TRP A 263 9.96 -1.88 9.62
N MET A 264 10.79 -1.49 8.64
CA MET A 264 11.07 -2.32 7.46
C MET A 264 11.70 -3.66 7.84
N ILE A 265 12.62 -3.65 8.81
CA ILE A 265 13.31 -4.86 9.27
C ILE A 265 12.35 -5.76 10.03
N LEU A 266 11.55 -5.19 10.94
CA LEU A 266 10.50 -5.93 11.65
C LEU A 266 9.54 -6.58 10.65
N ALA A 267 9.19 -5.87 9.57
CA ALA A 267 8.23 -6.36 8.57
C ALA A 267 8.81 -7.44 7.66
N GLY A 268 10.10 -7.74 7.79
CA GLY A 268 10.80 -8.67 6.92
C GLY A 268 10.86 -8.17 5.48
N MET A 269 11.03 -6.86 5.28
CA MET A 269 11.22 -6.29 3.95
C MET A 269 12.50 -6.85 3.29
N PRO A 270 12.54 -6.95 1.94
CA PRO A 270 13.72 -7.42 1.24
C PRO A 270 14.96 -6.59 1.62
N VAL A 271 16.09 -7.27 1.86
CA VAL A 271 17.34 -6.63 2.30
C VAL A 271 17.77 -5.50 1.35
N GLY A 272 17.59 -5.66 0.04
CA GLY A 272 17.90 -4.61 -0.94
C GLY A 272 17.10 -3.31 -0.72
N GLN A 273 15.83 -3.40 -0.32
CA GLN A 273 15.01 -2.21 -0.02
C GLN A 273 15.42 -1.56 1.30
N VAL A 274 15.77 -2.38 2.30
CA VAL A 274 16.30 -1.88 3.58
C VAL A 274 17.62 -1.13 3.37
N LEU A 275 18.54 -1.70 2.57
CA LEU A 275 19.81 -1.07 2.21
C LEU A 275 19.61 0.25 1.46
N LEU A 276 18.67 0.29 0.50
CA LEU A 276 18.32 1.53 -0.19
C LEU A 276 17.80 2.60 0.78
N SER A 277 16.99 2.20 1.74
CA SER A 277 16.49 3.09 2.80
C SER A 277 17.62 3.60 3.70
N GLN A 278 18.61 2.74 4.01
CA GLN A 278 19.82 3.12 4.74
C GLN A 278 20.72 4.08 3.96
N THR A 279 20.87 3.92 2.65
CA THR A 279 21.62 4.90 1.83
C THR A 279 20.91 6.26 1.78
N ASN A 280 19.57 6.27 1.77
CA ASN A 280 18.81 7.51 1.87
C ASN A 280 19.02 8.17 3.25
N LEU A 281 19.02 7.39 4.34
CA LEU A 281 19.37 7.90 5.67
C LEU A 281 20.80 8.46 5.73
N ALA A 282 21.78 7.77 5.14
CA ALA A 282 23.16 8.25 5.09
C ALA A 282 23.27 9.60 4.37
N SER A 283 22.51 9.78 3.28
CA SER A 283 22.43 11.06 2.57
C SER A 283 21.87 12.19 3.46
N LEU A 284 20.86 11.89 4.28
CA LEU A 284 20.31 12.85 5.24
C LEU A 284 21.29 13.20 6.35
N LEU A 285 22.02 12.20 6.88
CA LEU A 285 23.07 12.42 7.88
C LEU A 285 24.22 13.24 7.31
N TYR A 286 24.61 13.00 6.06
CA TYR A 286 25.61 13.79 5.36
C TYR A 286 25.17 15.24 5.22
N MET A 287 23.94 15.49 4.73
CA MET A 287 23.38 16.85 4.67
C MET A 287 23.37 17.55 6.03
N LYS A 288 23.01 16.84 7.11
CA LYS A 288 23.07 17.38 8.48
C LYS A 288 24.51 17.69 8.91
N SER A 289 25.48 16.89 8.50
CA SER A 289 26.89 17.15 8.79
C SER A 289 27.40 18.42 8.10
N GLU A 290 27.00 18.67 6.86
CA GLU A 290 27.29 19.92 6.14
C GLU A 290 26.65 21.13 6.85
N ASP A 291 25.39 21.02 7.29
CA ASP A 291 24.70 22.07 8.05
C ASP A 291 25.45 22.42 9.35
N ILE A 292 25.88 21.38 10.10
CA ILE A 292 26.63 21.55 11.34
C ILE A 292 28.00 22.17 11.06
N GLU A 293 28.71 21.73 10.03
CA GLU A 293 30.03 22.26 9.67
C GLU A 293 29.92 23.75 9.29
N ALA A 294 28.92 24.10 8.48
CA ALA A 294 28.64 25.49 8.11
C ALA A 294 28.32 26.37 9.34
N GLU A 295 27.56 25.85 10.30
CA GLU A 295 27.28 26.54 11.55
C GLU A 295 28.55 26.74 12.41
N LEU A 296 29.40 25.71 12.49
CA LEU A 296 30.69 25.78 13.20
C LEU A 296 31.63 26.82 12.58
N TYR A 297 31.70 26.91 11.24
CA TYR A 297 32.49 27.93 10.57
C TYR A 297 32.00 29.35 10.86
N LYS A 298 30.67 29.57 10.86
CA LYS A 298 30.08 30.87 11.21
C LYS A 298 30.44 31.26 12.64
N ARG A 299 30.20 30.37 13.60
CA ARG A 299 30.52 30.61 15.02
C ARG A 299 32.01 30.86 15.25
N ARG A 300 32.89 30.12 14.57
CA ARG A 300 34.35 30.34 14.66
C ARG A 300 34.73 31.73 14.14
N LYS A 301 34.18 32.14 13.01
CA LYS A 301 34.40 33.49 12.46
C LYS A 301 33.92 34.57 13.42
N ASP A 302 32.73 34.42 13.99
CA ASP A 302 32.15 35.38 14.93
C ASP A 302 32.99 35.49 16.21
N ASN A 303 33.48 34.37 16.74
CA ASN A 303 34.39 34.36 17.88
C ASN A 303 35.70 35.09 17.59
N VAL A 304 36.31 34.90 16.41
CA VAL A 304 37.52 35.64 16.01
C VAL A 304 37.25 37.14 15.93
N VAL A 305 36.08 37.56 15.44
CA VAL A 305 35.69 38.98 15.40
C VAL A 305 35.51 39.55 16.81
N ILE A 306 34.89 38.80 17.74
CA ILE A 306 34.72 39.22 19.13
C ILE A 306 36.07 39.34 19.85
N GLU A 307 36.97 38.38 19.65
CA GLU A 307 38.33 38.43 20.22
C GLU A 307 39.11 39.62 19.67
N SER A 308 39.03 39.89 18.37
CA SER A 308 39.65 41.06 17.74
C SER A 308 39.05 42.37 18.29
N ALA A 309 37.72 42.46 18.45
CA ALA A 309 37.07 43.65 19.00
C ALA A 309 37.47 43.94 20.46
N LYS A 310 37.68 42.89 21.27
CA LYS A 310 38.23 43.00 22.62
C LYS A 310 39.69 43.47 22.62
N GLU A 311 40.52 43.00 21.69
CA GLU A 311 41.91 43.48 21.53
C GLU A 311 41.99 44.95 21.11
N PHE A 312 41.01 45.46 20.35
CA PHE A 312 40.92 46.86 19.96
C PHE A 312 40.22 47.78 20.99
N GLY A 313 39.89 47.27 22.18
CA GLY A 313 39.37 48.08 23.29
C GLY A 313 37.92 48.55 23.15
N TYR A 314 37.14 47.93 22.28
CA TYR A 314 35.70 48.16 22.22
C TYR A 314 34.99 47.24 23.24
N GLU A 315 34.50 47.81 24.34
CA GLU A 315 33.62 47.08 25.26
C GLU A 315 32.30 46.76 24.57
N THR A 316 31.97 45.46 24.48
CA THR A 316 30.66 44.93 24.08
C THR A 316 29.67 44.97 25.23
#